data_AF-A0AAE9J4N9-F1
#
_entry.id   AF-A0AAE9J4N9-F1
#
_cell.length_a   1.000
_cell.length_b   1.000
_cell.length_c   1.000
_cell.angle_alpha   90.00
_cell.angle_beta   90.00
_cell.angle_gamma   90.00
#
_symmetry.space_group_name_H-M   'P 1'
#
loop_
_entity.id
_entity.type
_entity.pdbx_description
1 polymer ?
#
loop_
_entity_poly.entity_id
_entity_poly.type
_entity_poly.pdbx_seq_one_letter_code
_entity_poly.pdbx_strand_id
1 'polypeptide(L)'
;MFKTTVILAIVLVAVSASRPTGDEYRAELVAAGLTTQAIDGISKIGETAYISFGKRESPSFQDAIHDVTKLFLDVEKFMKTQSEQDQKSYAAYVEKKKKELEN
;
A
#
# COMPACT_ATOMS: atom_id res chain seq x y z
N MET A 1 2.16 10.80 21.68
CA MET A 1 0.92 10.22 21.12
C MET A 1 0.73 10.67 19.66
N PHE A 2 1.72 10.41 18.78
CA PHE A 2 1.70 10.88 17.37
C PHE A 2 1.97 9.75 16.35
N LYS A 3 2.03 8.49 16.80
CA LYS A 3 2.44 7.36 15.93
C LYS A 3 1.28 6.66 15.20
N THR A 4 0.04 6.93 15.59
CA THR A 4 -1.16 6.30 14.98
C THR A 4 -1.92 7.20 14.02
N THR A 5 -1.64 8.51 13.98
CA THR A 5 -2.37 9.45 13.13
C THR A 5 -1.90 9.46 11.67
N VAL A 6 -0.69 8.94 11.39
CA VAL A 6 -0.08 9.00 10.04
C VAL A 6 -0.59 7.91 9.10
N ILE A 7 -1.07 6.78 9.63
CA ILE A 7 -1.55 5.65 8.79
C ILE A 7 -2.86 6.01 8.07
N LEU A 8 -3.68 6.91 8.65
CA LEU A 8 -4.95 7.35 8.06
C LEU A 8 -4.78 8.30 6.86
N ALA A 9 -3.65 9.00 6.76
CA ALA A 9 -3.42 10.02 5.72
C ALA A 9 -3.31 9.41 4.31
N ILE A 10 -2.91 8.13 4.19
CA ILE A 10 -2.80 7.45 2.89
C ILE A 10 -4.19 7.12 2.31
N VAL A 11 -5.25 7.13 3.12
CA VAL A 11 -6.63 6.82 2.67
C VAL A 11 -7.48 8.08 2.46
N LEU A 12 -7.15 9.19 3.11
CA LEU A 12 -7.99 10.41 3.13
C LEU A 12 -7.81 11.35 1.91
N VAL A 13 -6.79 11.17 1.07
CA VAL A 13 -6.64 11.96 -0.18
C VAL A 13 -7.36 11.27 -1.34
N ALA A 14 -8.62 10.93 -1.12
CA ALA A 14 -9.41 10.17 -2.08
C ALA A 14 -10.06 11.01 -3.20
N VAL A 15 -9.85 12.34 -3.26
CA VAL A 15 -10.71 13.24 -4.07
C VAL A 15 -9.99 14.18 -5.06
N SER A 16 -8.65 14.29 -5.14
CA SER A 16 -8.07 15.33 -6.03
C SER A 16 -6.69 15.10 -6.69
N ALA A 17 -6.31 13.87 -7.03
CA ALA A 17 -5.18 13.63 -7.96
C ALA A 17 -5.38 12.33 -8.75
N SER A 18 -4.94 12.30 -10.00
CA SER A 18 -4.93 11.12 -10.87
C SER A 18 -4.19 9.98 -10.16
N ARG A 19 -4.94 8.99 -9.65
CA ARG A 19 -4.33 7.83 -9.00
C ARG A 19 -3.54 7.04 -10.03
N PRO A 20 -2.32 6.57 -9.71
CA PRO A 20 -1.62 5.68 -10.60
C PRO A 20 -2.48 4.43 -10.85
N THR A 21 -2.61 4.08 -12.12
CA THR A 21 -3.13 2.79 -12.59
C THR A 21 -2.28 1.66 -12.01
N GLY A 22 -2.80 0.42 -12.06
CA GLY A 22 -2.03 -0.76 -11.62
C GLY A 22 -0.68 -0.87 -12.32
N ASP A 23 -0.62 -0.50 -13.60
CA ASP A 23 0.61 -0.51 -14.41
C ASP A 23 1.58 0.60 -13.99
N GLU A 24 1.10 1.81 -13.71
CA GLU A 24 1.93 2.90 -13.19
C GLU A 24 2.49 2.56 -11.81
N TYR A 25 1.68 1.99 -10.92
CA TYR A 25 2.14 1.52 -9.61
C TYR A 25 3.21 0.43 -9.74
N ARG A 26 3.02 -0.52 -10.67
CA ARG A 26 4.04 -1.54 -10.97
C ARG A 26 5.33 -0.89 -11.47
N ALA A 27 5.24 0.07 -12.40
CA ALA A 27 6.40 0.77 -12.93
C ALA A 27 7.17 1.52 -11.84
N GLU A 28 6.47 2.15 -10.89
CA GLU A 28 7.10 2.81 -9.74
C GLU A 28 7.86 1.83 -8.85
N LEU A 29 7.31 0.64 -8.57
CA LEU A 29 7.99 -0.38 -7.77
C LEU A 29 9.21 -0.97 -8.50
N VAL A 30 9.12 -1.17 -9.82
CA VAL A 30 10.29 -1.56 -10.65
C VAL A 30 11.37 -0.48 -10.57
N ALA A 31 10.99 0.79 -10.74
CA ALA A 31 11.91 1.92 -10.64
C ALA A 31 12.53 2.07 -9.24
N ALA A 32 11.83 1.64 -8.19
CA ALA A 32 12.35 1.56 -6.83
C ALA A 32 13.32 0.38 -6.59
N GLY A 33 13.51 -0.49 -7.59
CA GLY A 33 14.46 -1.59 -7.55
C GLY A 33 13.93 -2.86 -6.89
N LEU A 34 12.61 -3.00 -6.76
CA LEU A 34 12.00 -4.25 -6.29
C LEU A 34 12.08 -5.33 -7.38
N THR A 35 12.28 -6.57 -6.95
CA THR A 35 12.22 -7.74 -7.82
C THR A 35 10.80 -8.01 -8.29
N THR A 36 10.65 -8.63 -9.47
CA THR A 36 9.35 -9.06 -10.01
C THR A 36 8.57 -9.92 -9.01
N GLN A 37 9.24 -10.83 -8.29
CA GLN A 37 8.60 -11.66 -7.27
C GLN A 37 8.01 -10.83 -6.11
N ALA A 38 8.76 -9.86 -5.59
CA ALA A 38 8.26 -9.00 -4.52
C ALA A 38 7.08 -8.14 -5.00
N ILE A 39 7.17 -7.60 -6.22
CA ILE A 39 6.10 -6.81 -6.83
C ILE A 39 4.84 -7.64 -7.02
N ASP A 40 4.95 -8.84 -7.59
CA ASP A 40 3.81 -9.73 -7.82
C ASP A 40 3.13 -10.13 -6.50
N GLY A 41 3.92 -10.33 -5.43
CA GLY A 41 3.39 -10.58 -4.09
C GLY A 41 2.63 -9.37 -3.51
N ILE A 42 3.17 -8.15 -3.61
CA ILE A 42 2.48 -6.92 -3.20
C ILE A 42 1.18 -6.76 -3.98
N SER A 43 1.23 -6.92 -5.32
CA SER A 43 0.06 -6.85 -6.19
C SER A 43 -1.00 -7.87 -5.79
N LYS A 44 -0.61 -9.10 -5.46
CA LYS A 44 -1.56 -10.14 -5.05
C LYS A 44 -2.26 -9.82 -3.73
N ILE A 45 -1.54 -9.24 -2.77
CA ILE A 45 -2.12 -8.81 -1.49
C ILE A 45 -3.13 -7.67 -1.74
N GLY A 46 -2.76 -6.69 -2.56
CA GLY A 46 -3.66 -5.60 -2.96
C GLY A 46 -4.92 -6.08 -3.68
N GLU A 47 -4.78 -6.97 -4.66
CA GLU A 47 -5.91 -7.60 -5.37
C GLU A 47 -6.84 -8.34 -4.39
N THR A 48 -6.27 -9.13 -3.48
CA THR A 48 -7.04 -9.88 -2.47
C THR A 48 -7.81 -8.95 -1.54
N ALA A 49 -7.20 -7.86 -1.10
CA ALA A 49 -7.86 -6.85 -0.28
C ALA A 49 -8.99 -6.15 -1.05
N TYR A 50 -8.76 -5.76 -2.30
CA TYR A 50 -9.77 -5.14 -3.16
C TYR A 50 -10.98 -6.04 -3.38
N ILE A 51 -10.76 -7.30 -3.76
CA ILE A 51 -11.82 -8.30 -3.94
C ILE A 51 -12.58 -8.53 -2.63
N SER A 52 -11.88 -8.58 -1.50
CA SER A 52 -12.51 -8.80 -0.19
C SER A 52 -13.40 -7.62 0.21
N PHE A 53 -12.93 -6.38 -0.01
CA PHE A 53 -13.70 -5.18 0.26
C PHE A 53 -14.94 -5.08 -0.65
N GLY A 54 -14.80 -5.40 -1.94
CA GLY A 54 -15.89 -5.36 -2.92
C GLY A 54 -17.02 -6.38 -2.66
N LYS A 55 -16.78 -7.39 -1.81
CA LYS A 55 -17.80 -8.36 -1.38
C LYS A 55 -18.65 -7.86 -0.21
N ARG A 56 -18.29 -6.74 0.43
CA ARG A 56 -19.06 -6.19 1.54
C ARG A 56 -20.28 -5.45 1.02
N GLU A 57 -21.44 -5.75 1.57
CA GLU A 57 -22.64 -4.94 1.36
C GLU A 57 -22.59 -3.73 2.30
N SER A 58 -22.58 -2.52 1.73
CA SER A 58 -22.61 -1.24 2.47
C SER A 58 -21.57 -1.12 3.60
N PRO A 59 -20.26 -1.22 3.31
CA PRO A 59 -19.22 -1.14 4.35
C PRO A 59 -19.27 0.21 5.09
N SER A 60 -19.16 0.15 6.42
CA SER A 60 -19.04 1.36 7.23
C SER A 60 -17.66 2.01 7.08
N PHE A 61 -17.52 3.26 7.52
CA PHE A 61 -16.20 3.89 7.60
C PHE A 61 -15.22 3.09 8.46
N GLN A 62 -15.69 2.51 9.57
CA GLN A 62 -14.88 1.67 10.45
C GLN A 62 -14.38 0.41 9.73
N ASP A 63 -15.22 -0.20 8.89
CA ASP A 63 -14.82 -1.35 8.06
C ASP A 63 -13.74 -0.97 7.04
N ALA A 64 -13.87 0.19 6.41
CA ALA A 64 -12.88 0.68 5.47
C ALA A 64 -11.52 0.93 6.16
N ILE A 65 -11.52 1.55 7.35
CA ILE A 65 -10.29 1.75 8.14
C ILE A 65 -9.66 0.41 8.54
N HIS A 66 -10.48 -0.54 8.99
CA HIS A 66 -10.01 -1.88 9.34
C HIS A 66 -9.36 -2.58 8.14
N ASP A 67 -10.02 -2.59 6.98
CA ASP A 67 -9.54 -3.33 5.80
C ASP A 67 -8.28 -2.70 5.21
N VAL A 68 -8.17 -1.38 5.20
CA VAL A 68 -6.93 -0.73 4.78
C VAL A 68 -5.80 -0.97 5.79
N THR A 69 -6.08 -0.91 7.09
CA THR A 69 -5.08 -1.25 8.12
C THR A 69 -4.56 -2.68 7.93
N LYS A 70 -5.47 -3.62 7.68
CA LYS A 70 -5.12 -5.02 7.39
C LYS A 70 -4.25 -5.13 6.14
N LEU A 71 -4.60 -4.45 5.05
CA LEU A 71 -3.79 -4.41 3.82
C LEU A 71 -2.34 -3.98 4.11
N PHE A 72 -2.15 -2.90 4.85
CA PHE A 72 -0.80 -2.44 5.22
C PHE A 72 -0.02 -3.48 6.03
N LEU A 73 -0.66 -4.09 7.03
CA LEU A 73 -0.03 -5.12 7.86
C LEU A 73 0.33 -6.38 7.06
N ASP A 74 -0.51 -6.79 6.11
CA ASP A 74 -0.24 -7.94 5.25
C ASP A 74 0.95 -7.67 4.32
N VAL A 75 1.04 -6.47 3.74
CA VAL A 75 2.21 -6.07 2.92
C VAL A 75 3.46 -5.99 3.77
N GLU A 76 3.40 -5.39 4.97
CA GLU A 76 4.56 -5.33 5.89
C GLU A 76 5.05 -6.74 6.27
N LYS A 77 4.12 -7.63 6.61
CA LYS A 77 4.43 -9.03 6.94
C LYS A 77 5.05 -9.76 5.77
N PHE A 78 4.52 -9.56 4.56
CA PHE A 78 5.08 -10.14 3.34
C PHE A 78 6.48 -9.60 3.05
N MET A 79 6.70 -8.29 3.17
CA MET A 79 8.01 -7.70 2.88
C MET A 79 9.11 -8.22 3.82
N LYS A 80 8.78 -8.52 5.08
CA LYS A 80 9.70 -9.16 6.03
C LYS A 80 10.20 -10.54 5.59
N THR A 81 9.53 -11.20 4.64
CA THR A 81 9.98 -12.49 4.08
C THR A 81 10.78 -12.35 2.78
N GLN A 82 10.87 -11.14 2.22
CA GLN A 82 11.62 -10.88 0.99
C GLN A 82 13.10 -10.65 1.28
N SER A 83 13.91 -10.51 0.22
CA SER A 83 15.33 -10.22 0.33
C SER A 83 15.59 -8.89 1.07
N GLU A 84 16.77 -8.73 1.68
CA GLU A 84 17.14 -7.44 2.31
C GLU A 84 17.10 -6.27 1.33
N GLN A 85 17.43 -6.52 0.06
CA GLN A 85 17.39 -5.51 -0.99
C GLN A 85 15.94 -5.06 -1.22
N ASP A 86 15.02 -6.00 -1.41
CA ASP A 86 13.60 -5.70 -1.63
C ASP A 86 12.99 -4.97 -0.43
N GLN A 87 13.37 -5.36 0.80
CA GLN A 87 12.96 -4.68 2.02
C GLN A 87 13.43 -3.22 2.05
N LYS A 88 14.70 -2.97 1.74
CA LYS A 88 15.28 -1.61 1.71
C LYS A 88 14.66 -0.76 0.59
N SER A 89 14.52 -1.32 -0.60
CA SER A 89 13.88 -0.65 -1.75
C SER A 89 12.43 -0.28 -1.46
N TYR A 90 11.64 -1.20 -0.89
CA TYR A 90 10.26 -0.93 -0.53
C TYR A 90 10.14 0.12 0.59
N ALA A 91 10.99 0.04 1.62
CA ALA A 91 11.01 1.05 2.68
C ALA A 91 11.32 2.46 2.14
N ALA A 92 12.31 2.58 1.26
CA ALA A 92 12.65 3.84 0.61
C ALA A 92 11.50 4.37 -0.27
N TYR A 93 10.84 3.49 -1.03
CA TYR A 93 9.65 3.81 -1.81
C TYR A 93 8.52 4.35 -0.93
N VAL A 94 8.21 3.69 0.18
CA VAL A 94 7.18 4.12 1.14
C VAL A 94 7.51 5.49 1.73
N GLU A 95 8.76 5.74 2.12
CA GLU A 95 9.19 7.04 2.64
C GLU A 95 9.09 8.16 1.59
N LYS A 96 9.39 7.86 0.31
CA LYS A 96 9.17 8.81 -0.78
C LYS A 96 7.69 9.15 -0.94
N LYS A 97 6.80 8.14 -0.96
CA LYS A 97 5.36 8.34 -1.09
C LYS A 97 4.75 9.11 0.08
N LYS A 98 5.23 8.89 1.32
CA LYS A 98 4.82 9.71 2.47
C LYS A 98 5.13 11.19 2.25
N LYS A 99 6.35 11.52 1.81
CA LYS A 99 6.75 12.91 1.53
C LYS A 99 5.94 13.54 0.40
N GLU A 100 5.55 12.77 -0.62
CA GLU A 100 4.68 13.25 -1.70
C GLU A 100 3.27 13.60 -1.21
N LEU A 101 2.76 12.91 -0.17
CA LEU A 101 1.43 13.16 0.40
C LEU A 101 1.39 14.21 1.50
N GLU A 102 2.54 14.52 2.11
CA GLU A 102 2.68 15.56 3.13
C GLU A 102 2.88 16.97 2.54
N ASN A 103 3.15 17.09 1.23
CA ASN A 103 3.28 18.34 0.49
C ASN A 103 1.99 18.67 -0.29
#